data_AF-A0A381VA68-F1
#
_entry.id   AF-A0A381VA68-F1
#
_cell.length_a   1.000
_cell.length_b   1.000
_cell.length_c   1.000
_cell.angle_alpha   90.00
_cell.angle_beta   90.00
_cell.angle_gamma   90.00
#
_symmetry.space_group_name_H-M   'P 1'
#
loop_
_entity.id
_entity.type
_entity.pdbx_description
1 polymer ?
#
loop_
_entity_poly.entity_id
_entity_poly.type
_entity_poly.pdbx_seq_one_letter_code
_entity_poly.pdbx_strand_id
1 'polypeptide(L)' 'MTVAARTPIELIKRVYATLEDRVSMGRERLGRPLTLSEKILVNHLDDPTGAGLERGVSYTDLRPDRVAMQ' A
#
# COMPACT_ATOMS: atom_id res chain seq x y z
N MET A 1 -13.68 14.60 -3.00
CA MET A 1 -13.44 13.83 -1.75
C MET A 1 -14.39 14.37 -0.71
N THR A 2 -15.40 13.60 -0.31
CA THR A 2 -16.28 13.98 0.81
C THR A 2 -15.46 13.90 2.10
N VAL A 3 -15.22 15.03 2.74
CA VAL A 3 -14.53 15.09 4.03
C VAL A 3 -15.46 14.47 5.08
N ALA A 4 -15.02 13.40 5.72
CA ALA A 4 -15.77 12.70 6.76
C ALA A 4 -14.93 12.63 8.04
N ALA A 5 -15.58 12.80 9.20
CA ALA A 5 -14.93 12.72 10.52
C ALA A 5 -14.39 11.31 10.85
N ARG A 6 -14.76 10.29 10.05
CA ARG A 6 -14.37 8.88 10.22
C ARG A 6 -13.94 8.33 8.87
N THR A 7 -13.08 7.30 8.89
CA THR A 7 -12.69 6.58 7.67
C THR A 7 -13.93 5.94 7.01
N PRO A 8 -14.25 6.28 5.75
CA PRO A 8 -15.38 5.68 5.05
C PRO A 8 -15.20 4.18 4.88
N ILE A 9 -16.27 3.40 5.09
CA ILE A 9 -16.24 1.94 4.95
C ILE A 9 -15.94 1.52 3.51
N GLU A 10 -16.37 2.31 2.53
CA GLU A 10 -16.14 2.10 1.11
C GLU A 10 -14.65 2.23 0.77
N LEU A 11 -13.93 3.14 1.43
CA LEU A 11 -12.48 3.26 1.31
C LEU A 11 -11.81 1.99 1.85
N ILE A 12 -12.18 1.58 3.06
CA ILE A 12 -11.63 0.39 3.72
C ILE A 12 -11.83 -0.86 2.85
N LYS A 13 -13.05 -1.07 2.35
CA LYS A 13 -13.39 -2.19 1.46
C LYS A 13 -12.55 -2.17 0.20
N ARG A 14 -12.33 -1.00 -0.41
CA ARG A 14 -11.51 -0.86 -1.61
C ARG A 14 -10.04 -1.22 -1.36
N VAL A 15 -9.45 -0.74 -0.26
CA VAL A 15 -8.06 -1.01 0.10
C VAL A 15 -7.85 -2.51 0.37
N TYR A 16 -8.78 -3.16 1.09
CA TYR A 16 -8.66 -4.59 1.36
C TYR A 16 -8.98 -5.46 0.13
N ALA A 17 -9.82 -5.00 -0.79
CA ALA A 17 -10.11 -5.71 -2.03
C ALA A 17 -8.87 -5.89 -2.93
N THR A 18 -7.87 -5.01 -2.83
CA THR A 18 -6.62 -5.12 -3.61
C THR A 18 -5.53 -5.92 -2.89
N LEU A 19 -5.72 -6.26 -1.61
CA LEU A 19 -4.64 -6.76 -0.75
C LEU A 19 -4.05 -8.08 -1.24
N GLU A 20 -4.89 -9.01 -1.67
CA GLU A 20 -4.45 -10.34 -2.12
C GLU A 20 -3.52 -10.25 -3.34
N ASP A 21 -3.95 -9.53 -4.38
CA ASP A 21 -3.17 -9.34 -5.61
C ASP A 21 -1.87 -8.58 -5.33
N ARG A 22 -1.93 -7.50 -4.54
CA ARG A 22 -0.77 -6.67 -4.21
C ARG A 22 0.26 -7.45 -3.40
N VAL A 23 -0.17 -8.25 -2.42
CA VAL A 23 0.74 -9.07 -1.61
C VAL A 23 1.37 -10.18 -2.45
N SER A 24 0.63 -10.80 -3.36
CA SER A 24 1.14 -11.82 -4.27
C SER A 24 2.21 -11.24 -5.20
N MET A 25 1.92 -10.10 -5.84
CA MET A 25 2.90 -9.34 -6.63
C MET A 25 4.15 -8.97 -5.83
N GLY A 26 3.98 -8.47 -4.60
CA GLY A 26 5.12 -8.10 -3.75
C GLY A 26 6.01 -9.28 -3.39
N ARG A 27 5.43 -10.47 -3.16
CA ARG A 27 6.20 -11.70 -2.92
C ARG A 27 6.98 -12.14 -4.14
N GLU A 28 6.38 -12.07 -5.33
CA GLU A 28 7.04 -12.40 -6.59
C GLU A 28 8.22 -11.47 -6.87
N ARG A 29 8.01 -10.15 -6.74
CA ARG A 29 9.05 -9.14 -7.00
C ARG A 29 10.23 -9.22 -6.03
N LEU A 30 9.97 -9.54 -4.76
CA LEU A 30 11.01 -9.60 -3.72
C LEU A 30 11.61 -11.01 -3.53
N GLY A 31 10.98 -12.05 -4.07
CA GLY A 31 11.45 -13.44 -3.97
C GLY A 31 11.45 -14.01 -2.55
N ARG A 32 10.68 -13.44 -1.61
CA ARG A 32 10.65 -13.85 -0.20
C ARG A 32 9.31 -13.52 0.49
N PRO A 33 9.03 -14.12 1.68
CA PRO A 33 7.90 -13.70 2.50
C PRO A 33 7.98 -12.22 2.90
N LEU A 34 6.81 -11.59 2.98
CA LEU A 34 6.66 -10.19 3.37
C LEU A 34 6.30 -10.05 4.85
N THR A 35 6.90 -9.06 5.51
CA THR A 35 6.47 -8.63 6.85
C THR A 35 5.12 -7.92 6.78
N LEU A 36 4.48 -7.68 7.93
CA LEU A 36 3.22 -6.92 7.97
C LEU A 36 3.39 -5.53 7.35
N SER A 37 4.45 -4.80 7.73
CA SER A 37 4.72 -3.46 7.20
C SER A 37 4.91 -3.47 5.69
N GLU A 38 5.61 -4.47 5.14
CA GLU A 38 5.77 -4.61 3.68
C GLU A 38 4.45 -4.85 2.96
N LYS A 39 3.58 -5.69 3.51
CA LYS A 39 2.25 -5.91 2.92
C LYS A 39 1.44 -4.62 2.87
N ILE A 40 1.49 -3.82 3.93
CA ILE A 40 0.82 -2.51 3.97
C ILE A 40 1.43 -1.58 2.92
N LEU A 41 2.75 -1.40 2.89
CA LEU A 41 3.40 -0.50 1.93
C LEU A 41 3.17 -0.91 0.48
N VAL A 42 3.32 -2.20 0.15
CA VAL A 42 3.09 -2.73 -1.20
C VAL A 42 1.65 -2.52 -1.67
N ASN A 43 0.66 -2.68 -0.77
CA ASN A 43 -0.74 -2.44 -1.11
C ASN A 43 -1.03 -0.97 -1.46
N HIS A 44 -0.21 -0.03 -0.97
CA HIS A 44 -0.39 1.41 -1.17
C HIS A 44 0.61 2.01 -2.18
N LEU A 45 1.35 1.19 -2.94
CA LEU A 45 2.21 1.69 -4.02
C LEU A 45 1.39 2.38 -5.11
N ASP A 46 1.87 3.54 -5.55
CA ASP A 46 1.32 4.25 -6.70
C ASP A 46 1.51 3.44 -7.98
N ASP A 47 2.75 3.01 -8.24
CA ASP A 47 3.11 2.08 -9.31
C ASP A 47 3.57 0.72 -8.73
N PRO A 48 2.67 -0.27 -8.63
CA PRO A 48 3.02 -1.60 -8.12
C PRO A 48 4.06 -2.35 -8.94
N THR A 49 4.26 -2.01 -10.21
CA THR A 49 5.13 -2.76 -11.13
C THR A 49 6.50 -2.13 -11.31
N GLY A 50 6.57 -0.80 -11.39
CA GLY A 50 7.81 -0.06 -11.64
C GLY A 50 8.49 0.50 -10.39
N ALA A 51 7.80 0.61 -9.24
CA ALA A 51 8.42 1.17 -8.03
C ALA A 51 9.58 0.30 -7.52
N GLY A 52 10.73 0.89 -7.19
CA GLY A 52 11.85 0.17 -6.57
C GLY A 52 11.52 -0.32 -5.16
N LEU A 53 11.87 -1.56 -4.80
CA LEU A 53 11.51 -2.15 -3.49
C LEU A 53 12.72 -2.55 -2.64
N GLU A 54 13.89 -1.95 -2.90
CA GLU A 54 15.10 -2.21 -2.15
C GLU A 54 15.07 -1.46 -0.80
N ARG A 55 15.17 -2.23 0.29
CA ARG A 55 15.09 -1.69 1.66
C ARG A 55 16.26 -0.75 1.94
N GLY A 56 15.94 0.45 2.44
CA GLY A 56 16.93 1.46 2.82
C GLY A 56 17.61 2.15 1.63
N VAL A 57 17.21 1.82 0.39
CA VAL A 57 17.81 2.36 -0.83
C VAL A 57 16.75 3.01 -1.71
N SER A 58 15.68 2.28 -2.03
CA SER A 58 14.63 2.78 -2.93
C SER A 58 13.78 3.86 -2.27
N TYR A 59 13.49 4.92 -3.03
CA TYR A 59 12.39 5.84 -2.75
C TYR A 59 11.16 5.37 -3.53
N THR A 60 10.00 5.33 -2.90
CA THR A 60 8.75 4.86 -3.50
C THR A 60 7.62 5.81 -3.27
N ASP A 61 6.86 6.09 -4.33
CA ASP A 61 5.61 6.83 -4.23
C ASP A 61 4.50 5.94 -3.68
N LEU A 62 3.81 6.45 -2.67
CA LEU A 62 2.69 5.80 -1.99
C LEU A 62 1.43 6.63 -2.17
N ARG A 63 0.27 5.99 -2.05
CA ARG A 63 -1.04 6.63 -1.93
C ARG A 63 -1.56 6.50 -0.50
N PRO A 64 -1.26 7.46 0.41
CA PRO A 64 -1.85 7.48 1.73
C PRO A 64 -3.37 7.64 1.67
N ASP A 65 -4.08 6.90 2.51
CA ASP A 65 -5.54 6.97 2.57
C ASP A 65 -6.07 8.24 3.23
N ARG A 66 -5.31 8.82 4.17
CA ARG A 66 -5.70 10.00 4.95
C ARG A 66 -4.49 10.79 5.44
N VAL A 67 -4.73 12.07 5.73
CA VAL A 67 -3.77 12.97 6.39
C VAL A 67 -4.43 13.56 7.63
N ALA A 68 -3.68 13.66 8.72
CA ALA A 68 -4.07 14.36 9.93
C ALA A 68 -3.02 15.42 10.25
N MET A 69 -3.47 16.60 10.70
CA MET A 69 -2.62 17.75 11.05
C MET A 69 -2.91 18.15 12.50
N GLN A 70 -1.91 18.67 13.20
CA GLN A 70 -2.00 19.12 14.61
C GLN A 70 -1.83 20.63 14.74
#